data_AF-A0A914DX98-F1
#
_entry.id   AF-A0A914DX98-F1
#
_cell.length_a   1.000
_cell.length_b   1.000
_cell.length_c   1.000
_cell.angle_alpha   90.00
_cell.angle_beta   90.00
_cell.angle_gamma   90.00
#
_symmetry.space_group_name_H-M   'P 1'
#
loop_
_entity.id
_entity.type
_entity.pdbx_description
1 polymer ?
#
loop_
_entity_poly.entity_id
_entity_poly.type
_entity_poly.pdbx_seq_one_letter_code
_entity_poly.pdbx_strand_id
1 'polypeptide(L)'
;MKEVNDFARYLFKNDSSHLLCAHIRRGDFIGFSLEEATKEFILPALEFITTYLKNAGHNNLSLLFIGNDLKFVQELNLTNYNFSSIYTPEPLSKGGDMCLGANYCKSMLISASGSTYGWWMSYLMPENSTVFYNSRMTRNRNEINDKERYDYNVFLKEWISLAVENGTAYHEKKWWHEREKEKKN
;
A
#
# COMPACT_ATOMS: atom_id res chain seq x y z
N MET A 1 19.93 -11.51 -5.87
CA MET A 1 20.17 -10.65 -4.68
C MET A 1 21.27 -9.62 -4.89
N LYS A 2 22.48 -9.96 -5.39
CA LYS A 2 23.55 -8.96 -5.61
C LYS A 2 23.09 -7.74 -6.43
N GLU A 3 22.41 -7.98 -7.55
CA GLU A 3 21.87 -6.94 -8.43
C GLU A 3 20.86 -6.01 -7.74
N VAL A 4 19.91 -6.56 -6.99
CA VAL A 4 18.93 -5.77 -6.21
C VAL A 4 19.62 -4.93 -5.14
N ASN A 5 20.62 -5.49 -4.47
CA ASN A 5 21.36 -4.77 -3.43
C ASN A 5 22.20 -3.63 -4.03
N ASP A 6 22.84 -3.86 -5.17
CA ASP A 6 23.61 -2.83 -5.87
C ASP A 6 22.67 -1.72 -6.37
N PHE A 7 21.49 -2.09 -6.89
CA PHE A 7 20.44 -1.16 -7.28
C PHE A 7 19.92 -0.33 -6.10
N ALA A 8 19.58 -0.96 -4.98
CA ALA A 8 19.10 -0.28 -3.79
C ALA A 8 20.14 0.69 -3.21
N ARG A 9 21.42 0.30 -3.19
CA ARG A 9 22.51 1.21 -2.79
C ARG A 9 22.64 2.41 -3.72
N TYR A 10 22.47 2.21 -5.02
CA TYR A 10 22.47 3.31 -6.00
C TYR A 10 21.26 4.23 -5.81
N LEU A 11 20.07 3.67 -5.60
CA LEU A 11 18.81 4.39 -5.50
C LEU A 11 18.73 5.21 -4.20
N PHE A 12 18.97 4.56 -3.06
CA PHE A 12 18.81 5.18 -1.74
C PHE A 12 20.08 5.90 -1.26
N LYS A 13 21.26 5.51 -1.75
CA LYS A 13 22.56 6.08 -1.35
C LYS A 13 22.73 6.09 0.18
N ASN A 14 22.66 7.28 0.79
CA ASN A 14 22.80 7.52 2.22
C ASN A 14 21.46 7.86 2.90
N ASP A 15 20.33 7.59 2.24
CA ASP A 15 19.02 7.78 2.85
C ASP A 15 18.85 6.83 4.04
N SER A 16 18.68 7.42 5.21
CA SER A 16 18.48 6.75 6.49
C SER A 16 17.07 7.00 7.06
N SER A 17 16.20 7.61 6.27
CA SER A 17 14.79 7.81 6.62
C SER A 17 14.05 6.48 6.75
N HIS A 18 12.86 6.55 7.35
CA HIS A 18 11.93 5.44 7.33
C HIS A 18 11.33 5.31 5.93
N LEU A 19 11.72 4.26 5.20
CA LEU A 19 11.24 4.02 3.85
C LEU A 19 9.81 3.46 3.87
N LEU A 20 8.84 4.32 3.59
CA LEU A 20 7.47 3.95 3.26
C LEU A 20 7.41 3.57 1.78
N CYS A 21 6.88 2.41 1.47
CA CYS A 21 6.64 1.97 0.11
C CYS A 21 5.17 1.99 -0.23
N ALA A 22 4.83 2.26 -1.49
CA ALA A 22 3.49 2.18 -2.02
C ALA A 22 3.48 1.28 -3.26
N HIS A 23 2.84 0.13 -3.15
CA HIS A 23 2.60 -0.77 -4.27
C HIS A 23 1.40 -0.28 -5.09
N ILE A 24 1.62 0.03 -6.36
CA ILE A 24 0.64 0.56 -7.30
C ILE A 24 0.28 -0.51 -8.33
N ARG A 25 -0.99 -0.93 -8.35
CA ARG A 25 -1.52 -1.87 -9.35
C ARG A 25 -2.69 -1.23 -10.10
N ARG A 26 -2.50 -1.02 -11.40
CA ARG A 26 -3.54 -0.54 -12.34
C ARG A 26 -3.61 -1.52 -13.52
N GLY A 27 -3.29 -1.09 -14.74
CA GLY A 27 -3.16 -1.98 -15.90
C GLY A 27 -4.40 -2.84 -16.12
N ASP A 28 -4.24 -4.16 -16.08
CA ASP A 28 -5.30 -5.18 -16.18
C ASP A 28 -6.29 -5.18 -14.99
N PHE A 29 -6.14 -4.31 -14.00
CA PHE A 29 -7.19 -4.07 -13.00
C PHE A 29 -8.19 -3.01 -13.50
N ILE A 30 -7.77 -2.16 -14.45
CA ILE A 30 -8.66 -1.20 -15.11
C ILE A 30 -9.66 -1.95 -15.98
N GLY A 31 -10.93 -1.84 -15.60
CA GLY A 31 -12.07 -2.42 -16.33
C GLY A 31 -12.46 -3.82 -15.87
N PHE A 32 -11.78 -4.36 -14.85
CA PHE A 32 -12.12 -5.64 -14.22
C PHE A 32 -12.79 -5.44 -12.85
N SER A 33 -13.21 -6.54 -12.22
CA SER A 33 -13.90 -6.51 -10.92
C SER A 33 -13.00 -6.14 -9.74
N LEU A 34 -11.67 -6.26 -9.88
CA LEU A 34 -10.71 -5.91 -8.83
C LEU A 34 -10.56 -4.39 -8.66
N GLU A 35 -10.33 -3.96 -7.43
CA GLU A 35 -10.03 -2.57 -7.12
C GLU A 35 -8.61 -2.24 -7.57
N GLU A 36 -8.49 -1.24 -8.43
CA GLU A 36 -7.22 -0.68 -8.85
C GLU A 36 -6.73 0.40 -7.89
N ALA A 37 -5.46 0.76 -8.04
CA ALA A 37 -4.88 1.92 -7.38
C ALA A 37 -5.46 3.23 -7.95
N THR A 38 -6.08 4.04 -7.10
CA THR A 38 -6.71 5.32 -7.46
C THR A 38 -6.13 6.49 -6.65
N LYS A 39 -6.20 7.71 -7.19
CA LYS A 39 -5.68 8.91 -6.48
C LYS A 39 -6.52 9.22 -5.25
N GLU A 40 -7.82 8.97 -5.36
CA GLU A 40 -8.84 9.15 -4.33
C GLU A 40 -8.58 8.26 -3.11
N PHE A 41 -7.93 7.11 -3.30
CA PHE A 41 -7.49 6.27 -2.19
C PHE A 41 -6.07 6.59 -1.73
N ILE A 42 -5.11 6.68 -2.66
CA ILE A 42 -3.69 6.79 -2.32
C ILE A 42 -3.39 8.07 -1.54
N LEU A 43 -3.90 9.23 -1.97
CA LEU A 43 -3.55 10.51 -1.34
C LEU A 43 -4.05 10.56 0.12
N PRO A 44 -5.32 10.28 0.43
CA PRO A 44 -5.76 10.23 1.82
C PRO A 44 -5.06 9.13 2.63
N ALA A 45 -4.78 7.97 2.02
CA ALA A 45 -4.06 6.90 2.70
C ALA A 45 -2.64 7.31 3.09
N LEU A 46 -1.90 7.98 2.20
CA LEU A 46 -0.57 8.51 2.52
C LEU A 46 -0.63 9.56 3.64
N GLU A 47 -1.67 10.37 3.71
CA GLU A 47 -1.85 11.34 4.79
C GLU A 47 -2.05 10.65 6.14
N PHE A 48 -2.92 9.64 6.17
CA PHE A 48 -3.12 8.80 7.35
C PHE A 48 -1.82 8.12 7.78
N ILE A 49 -1.11 7.47 6.85
CA ILE A 49 0.09 6.69 7.12
C ILE A 49 1.22 7.57 7.62
N THR A 50 1.46 8.71 6.96
CA THR A 50 2.51 9.64 7.40
C THR A 50 2.24 10.18 8.81
N THR A 51 0.99 10.47 9.14
CA THR A 51 0.58 10.86 10.50
C THR A 51 0.78 9.72 11.49
N TYR A 52 0.36 8.50 11.14
CA TYR A 52 0.54 7.31 11.96
C TYR A 52 2.03 7.05 12.28
N LEU A 53 2.89 7.08 11.27
CA LEU A 53 4.32 6.82 11.41
C LEU A 53 5.02 7.92 12.23
N LYS A 54 4.67 9.19 12.02
CA LYS A 54 5.18 10.30 12.84
C LYS A 54 4.80 10.15 14.31
N ASN A 55 3.56 9.77 14.59
CA ASN A 55 3.10 9.51 15.97
C ASN A 55 3.83 8.31 16.61
N ALA A 56 4.29 7.35 15.81
CA ALA A 56 5.14 6.24 16.25
C ALA A 56 6.63 6.63 16.39
N GLY A 57 7.00 7.88 16.13
CA GLY A 57 8.37 8.41 16.28
C GLY A 57 9.19 8.46 14.99
N HIS A 58 8.62 8.08 13.84
CA HIS A 58 9.30 8.15 12.53
C HIS A 58 9.13 9.54 11.92
N ASN A 59 9.99 10.48 12.33
CA ASN A 59 9.90 11.89 11.90
C ASN A 59 10.45 12.15 10.48
N ASN A 60 11.36 11.30 10.01
CA ASN A 60 11.97 11.41 8.69
C ASN A 60 11.47 10.26 7.80
N LEU A 61 10.70 10.59 6.76
CA LEU A 61 10.06 9.60 5.88
C LEU A 61 10.53 9.81 4.44
N SER A 62 10.86 8.72 3.74
CA SER A 62 10.95 8.70 2.29
C SER A 62 9.90 7.77 1.70
N LEU A 63 9.47 8.06 0.48
CA LEU A 63 8.44 7.31 -0.22
C LEU A 63 9.05 6.60 -1.44
N LEU A 64 8.80 5.30 -1.57
CA LEU A 64 9.12 4.53 -2.77
C LEU A 64 7.84 4.02 -3.42
N PHE A 65 7.63 4.35 -4.68
CA PHE A 65 6.58 3.71 -5.49
C PHE A 65 7.13 2.47 -6.17
N ILE A 66 6.40 1.36 -6.03
CA ILE A 66 6.68 0.09 -6.73
C ILE A 66 5.45 -0.23 -7.58
N GLY A 67 5.62 -0.41 -8.88
CA GLY A 67 4.50 -0.65 -9.78
C GLY A 67 4.83 -0.30 -11.23
N ASN A 68 3.91 -0.61 -12.13
CA ASN A 68 4.15 -0.55 -13.57
C ASN A 68 3.55 0.70 -14.26
N ASP A 69 2.96 1.63 -13.53
CA ASP A 69 2.29 2.82 -14.07
C ASP A 69 2.95 4.11 -13.57
N LEU A 70 4.16 4.39 -14.09
CA LEU A 70 4.93 5.57 -13.73
C LEU A 70 4.21 6.88 -14.08
N LYS A 71 3.44 6.90 -15.18
CA LYS A 71 2.65 8.06 -15.58
C LYS A 71 1.62 8.41 -14.52
N PHE A 72 0.89 7.41 -14.02
CA PHE A 72 -0.05 7.62 -12.93
C PHE A 72 0.61 8.16 -11.66
N VAL A 73 1.76 7.60 -11.28
CA VAL A 73 2.50 8.05 -10.09
C VAL A 73 2.94 9.51 -10.23
N GLN A 74 3.40 9.92 -11.41
CA GLN A 74 3.78 11.31 -11.70
C GLN A 74 2.61 12.30 -11.62
N GLU A 75 1.38 11.82 -11.80
CA GLU A 75 0.18 12.65 -11.66
C GLU A 75 -0.34 12.76 -10.21
N LEU A 76 0.29 12.10 -9.25
CA LEU A 76 -0.03 12.24 -7.83
C LEU A 76 0.55 13.56 -7.32
N ASN A 77 -0.31 14.46 -6.84
CA ASN A 77 0.13 15.72 -6.24
C ASN A 77 0.64 15.48 -4.81
N LEU A 78 1.94 15.23 -4.69
CA LEU A 78 2.60 14.93 -3.42
C LEU A 78 3.25 16.15 -2.76
N THR A 79 3.05 17.35 -3.30
CA THR A 79 3.71 18.59 -2.83
C THR A 79 3.36 18.96 -1.39
N ASN A 80 2.18 18.54 -0.90
CA ASN A 80 1.73 18.78 0.47
C ASN A 80 2.31 17.79 1.48
N TYR A 81 3.05 16.77 1.04
CA TYR A 81 3.63 15.76 1.93
C TYR A 81 5.12 16.05 2.14
N ASN A 82 5.52 16.15 3.41
CA ASN A 82 6.91 16.40 3.78
C ASN A 82 7.73 15.08 3.78
N PHE A 83 7.98 14.53 2.60
CA PHE A 83 8.91 13.41 2.40
C PHE A 83 10.32 13.94 2.11
N SER A 84 11.33 13.32 2.70
CA SER A 84 12.73 13.66 2.44
C SER A 84 13.20 13.25 1.06
N SER A 85 12.65 12.16 0.53
CA SER A 85 12.84 11.73 -0.85
C SER A 85 11.63 10.98 -1.35
N ILE A 86 11.35 11.11 -2.64
CA ILE A 86 10.32 10.35 -3.35
C ILE A 86 11.02 9.61 -4.49
N TYR A 87 10.99 8.28 -4.45
CA TYR A 87 11.62 7.38 -5.39
C TYR A 87 10.58 6.78 -6.32
N THR A 88 10.78 6.96 -7.62
CA THR A 88 9.95 6.38 -8.69
C THR A 88 10.86 5.68 -9.71
N PRO A 89 11.56 4.61 -9.31
CA PRO A 89 12.47 3.92 -10.22
C PRO A 89 11.72 3.27 -11.38
N GLU A 90 12.42 3.06 -12.49
CA GLU A 90 11.95 2.13 -13.52
C GLU A 90 11.77 0.72 -12.90
N PRO A 91 10.72 -0.03 -13.28
CA PRO A 91 10.47 -1.35 -12.72
C PRO A 91 11.64 -2.30 -12.95
N LEU A 92 12.01 -3.06 -11.92
CA LEU A 92 12.92 -4.19 -12.07
C LEU A 92 12.16 -5.39 -12.66
N SER A 93 12.84 -6.54 -12.76
CA SER A 93 12.13 -7.81 -12.93
C SER A 93 11.12 -8.01 -11.80
N LYS A 94 10.06 -8.80 -12.03
CA LYS A 94 9.06 -9.12 -10.99
C LYS A 94 9.70 -9.67 -9.70
N GLY A 95 10.78 -10.45 -9.82
CA GLY A 95 11.54 -10.91 -8.66
C GLY A 95 12.35 -9.79 -8.01
N GLY A 96 12.93 -8.89 -8.81
CA GLY A 96 13.71 -7.75 -8.34
C GLY A 96 12.88 -6.76 -7.52
N ASP A 97 11.72 -6.35 -8.03
CA ASP A 97 10.80 -5.45 -7.34
C ASP A 97 10.25 -6.09 -6.06
N MET A 98 9.89 -7.38 -6.10
CA MET A 98 9.50 -8.16 -4.91
C MET A 98 10.62 -8.15 -3.86
N CYS A 99 11.86 -8.42 -4.25
CA CYS A 99 13.01 -8.39 -3.34
C CYS A 99 13.30 -6.98 -2.83
N LEU A 100 13.17 -5.94 -3.67
CA LEU A 100 13.38 -4.56 -3.27
C LEU A 100 12.37 -4.18 -2.19
N GLY A 101 11.09 -4.47 -2.43
CA GLY A 101 10.02 -4.22 -1.47
C GLY A 101 10.22 -4.96 -0.15
N ALA A 102 10.41 -6.28 -0.22
CA ALA A 102 10.53 -7.13 0.96
C ALA A 102 11.75 -6.79 1.85
N ASN A 103 12.88 -6.39 1.26
CA ASN A 103 14.11 -6.19 2.03
C ASN A 103 14.36 -4.75 2.51
N TYR A 104 13.81 -3.75 1.82
CA TYR A 104 14.15 -2.34 2.08
C TYR A 104 13.01 -1.53 2.66
N CYS A 105 11.76 -1.87 2.37
CA CYS A 105 10.61 -1.15 2.92
C CYS A 105 10.49 -1.38 4.43
N LYS A 106 10.25 -0.31 5.18
CA LYS A 106 9.92 -0.35 6.61
C LYS A 106 8.42 -0.29 6.85
N SER A 107 7.69 0.29 5.90
CA SER A 107 6.25 0.20 5.82
C SER A 107 5.79 0.05 4.37
N MET A 108 4.60 -0.51 4.17
CA MET A 108 4.04 -0.75 2.85
C MET A 108 2.58 -0.33 2.79
N LEU A 109 2.19 0.37 1.73
CA LEU A 109 0.81 0.59 1.33
C LEU A 109 0.49 -0.31 0.12
N ILE A 110 -0.41 -1.27 0.32
CA ILE A 110 -1.03 -2.02 -0.77
C ILE A 110 -2.24 -1.22 -1.25
N SER A 111 -2.07 -0.41 -2.29
CA SER A 111 -3.14 0.47 -2.80
C SER A 111 -4.29 -0.29 -3.49
N ALA A 112 -4.00 -1.50 -3.97
CA ALA A 112 -4.92 -2.39 -4.68
C ALA A 112 -4.83 -3.79 -4.06
N SER A 113 -5.70 -4.05 -3.08
CA SER A 113 -5.61 -5.24 -2.22
C SER A 113 -5.83 -6.56 -2.95
N GLY A 114 -6.45 -6.55 -4.13
CA GLY A 114 -6.55 -7.75 -4.98
C GLY A 114 -5.22 -8.17 -5.62
N SER A 115 -4.14 -7.39 -5.45
CA SER A 115 -2.84 -7.69 -6.02
C SER A 115 -2.08 -8.72 -5.17
N THR A 116 -2.05 -9.98 -5.61
CA THR A 116 -1.21 -11.03 -5.00
C THR A 116 0.27 -10.65 -4.99
N TYR A 117 0.71 -9.85 -5.96
CA TYR A 117 2.07 -9.34 -6.04
C TYR A 117 2.39 -8.38 -4.87
N GLY A 118 1.55 -7.39 -4.62
CA GLY A 118 1.69 -6.50 -3.45
C GLY A 118 1.54 -7.24 -2.13
N TRP A 119 0.66 -8.24 -2.11
CA TRP A 119 0.44 -9.09 -0.94
C TRP A 119 1.70 -9.89 -0.56
N TRP A 120 2.28 -10.67 -1.48
CA TRP A 120 3.48 -11.45 -1.22
C TRP A 120 4.67 -10.57 -0.86
N MET A 121 4.78 -9.41 -1.49
CA MET A 121 5.84 -8.43 -1.19
C MET A 121 5.77 -7.98 0.26
N SER A 122 4.55 -7.71 0.73
CA SER A 122 4.29 -7.26 2.10
C SER A 122 4.43 -8.38 3.11
N TYR A 123 4.01 -9.59 2.75
CA TYR A 123 4.12 -10.80 3.60
C TYR A 123 5.57 -11.19 3.87
N LEU A 124 6.48 -10.95 2.91
CA LEU A 124 7.90 -11.28 3.03
C LEU A 124 8.72 -10.18 3.73
N MET A 125 8.11 -9.07 4.13
CA MET A 125 8.79 -8.01 4.89
C MET A 125 9.13 -8.49 6.31
N PRO A 126 10.17 -7.91 6.96
CA PRO A 126 10.49 -8.20 8.35
C PRO A 126 9.29 -7.99 9.30
N GLU A 127 9.17 -8.80 10.35
CA GLU A 127 8.04 -8.77 11.30
C GLU A 127 7.81 -7.41 11.97
N ASN A 128 8.83 -6.57 12.09
CA ASN A 128 8.71 -5.21 12.65
C ASN A 128 8.25 -4.16 11.63
N SER A 129 7.90 -4.57 10.42
CA SER A 129 7.38 -3.68 9.38
C SER A 129 5.88 -3.44 9.54
N THR A 130 5.40 -2.29 9.10
CA THR A 130 3.96 -1.96 9.16
C THR A 130 3.35 -1.99 7.77
N VAL A 131 2.32 -2.82 7.59
CA VAL A 131 1.61 -2.94 6.31
C VAL A 131 0.22 -2.32 6.43
N PHE A 132 -0.11 -1.48 5.46
CA PHE A 132 -1.39 -0.83 5.27
C PHE A 132 -2.00 -1.33 3.97
N TYR A 133 -3.31 -1.51 3.92
CA TYR A 133 -3.97 -1.99 2.70
C TYR A 133 -5.33 -1.34 2.47
N ASN A 134 -5.76 -1.29 1.22
CA ASN A 134 -7.10 -0.85 0.87
C ASN A 134 -8.14 -1.87 1.35
N SER A 135 -9.04 -1.47 2.25
CA SER A 135 -10.16 -2.29 2.73
C SER A 135 -11.11 -2.75 1.61
N ARG A 136 -11.00 -2.16 0.42
CA ARG A 136 -11.75 -2.57 -0.77
C ARG A 136 -10.88 -3.39 -1.70
N MET A 137 -11.25 -4.66 -1.87
CA MET A 137 -10.60 -5.55 -2.83
C MET A 137 -11.24 -5.51 -4.23
N THR A 138 -12.53 -5.17 -4.32
CA THR A 138 -13.30 -5.17 -5.58
C THR A 138 -14.16 -3.92 -5.77
N ARG A 139 -14.42 -3.58 -7.04
CA ARG A 139 -15.13 -2.37 -7.45
C ARG A 139 -16.63 -2.41 -7.19
N ASN A 140 -17.27 -3.57 -7.17
CA ASN A 140 -18.71 -3.65 -6.88
C ASN A 140 -18.97 -4.15 -5.46
N ARG A 141 -19.30 -3.23 -4.54
CA ARG A 141 -19.77 -3.58 -3.17
C ARG A 141 -21.04 -4.45 -3.17
N ASN A 142 -21.80 -4.45 -4.27
CA ASN A 142 -23.12 -5.07 -4.38
C ASN A 142 -23.13 -6.40 -5.17
N GLU A 143 -22.11 -6.71 -5.96
CA GLU A 143 -22.14 -7.91 -6.82
C GLU A 143 -21.55 -9.15 -6.17
N ILE A 144 -20.84 -9.00 -5.05
CA ILE A 144 -20.27 -10.15 -4.36
C ILE A 144 -20.29 -9.87 -2.86
N ASN A 145 -20.58 -10.91 -2.08
CA ASN A 145 -20.15 -11.07 -0.68
C ASN A 145 -18.60 -11.06 -0.55
N ASP A 146 -17.91 -10.14 -1.23
CA ASP A 146 -16.45 -10.08 -1.40
C ASP A 146 -15.76 -9.57 -0.14
N LYS A 147 -16.40 -8.62 0.56
CA LYS A 147 -15.95 -8.17 1.90
C LYS A 147 -15.94 -9.32 2.92
N GLU A 148 -16.70 -10.38 2.68
CA GLU A 148 -16.83 -11.51 3.62
C GLU A 148 -15.89 -12.68 3.28
N ARG A 149 -15.54 -12.87 1.99
CA ARG A 149 -14.75 -14.02 1.53
C ARG A 149 -13.23 -13.82 1.59
N TYR A 150 -12.74 -12.59 1.45
CA TYR A 150 -11.30 -12.35 1.27
C TYR A 150 -10.62 -11.58 2.41
N ASP A 151 -11.36 -10.81 3.22
CA ASP A 151 -10.75 -9.92 4.22
C ASP A 151 -10.00 -10.64 5.35
N TYR A 152 -10.38 -11.87 5.75
CA TYR A 152 -9.78 -12.53 6.93
C TYR A 152 -8.92 -13.75 6.69
N ASN A 153 -9.01 -14.42 5.54
CA ASN A 153 -8.11 -15.55 5.25
C ASN A 153 -6.82 -15.11 4.56
N VAL A 154 -6.81 -13.89 4.02
CA VAL A 154 -5.72 -13.44 3.15
C VAL A 154 -4.83 -12.42 3.86
N PHE A 155 -5.36 -11.48 4.64
CA PHE A 155 -4.55 -10.45 5.30
C PHE A 155 -4.23 -10.80 6.75
N LEU A 156 -3.05 -10.39 7.23
CA LEU A 156 -2.61 -10.64 8.60
C LEU A 156 -3.31 -9.67 9.57
N LYS A 157 -3.60 -10.14 10.79
CA LYS A 157 -4.35 -9.39 11.81
C LYS A 157 -3.66 -8.08 12.23
N GLU A 158 -2.34 -8.04 12.14
CA GLU A 158 -1.50 -6.90 12.49
C GLU A 158 -1.41 -5.87 11.35
N TRP A 159 -1.88 -6.21 10.15
CA TRP A 159 -1.93 -5.26 9.04
C TRP A 159 -3.12 -4.30 9.22
N ILE A 160 -2.91 -3.05 8.81
CA ILE A 160 -3.84 -1.95 9.07
C ILE A 160 -4.70 -1.74 7.83
N SER A 161 -6.00 -2.04 7.95
CA SER A 161 -6.98 -1.82 6.90
C SER A 161 -7.36 -0.35 6.80
N LEU A 162 -7.30 0.23 5.61
CA LEU A 162 -7.66 1.63 5.36
C LEU A 162 -8.90 1.73 4.47
N ALA A 163 -9.82 2.58 4.86
CA ALA A 163 -10.95 3.02 4.04
C ALA A 163 -10.87 4.53 3.84
N VAL A 164 -11.44 5.02 2.75
CA VAL A 164 -11.58 6.46 2.49
C VAL A 164 -13.05 6.82 2.44
N GLU A 165 -13.44 7.85 3.19
CA GLU A 165 -14.77 8.42 3.20
C GLU A 165 -14.65 9.94 3.19
N ASN A 166 -15.38 10.60 2.28
CA ASN A 166 -15.34 12.05 2.10
C ASN A 166 -13.92 12.64 1.94
N GLY A 167 -13.03 11.89 1.29
CA GLY A 167 -11.64 12.30 1.05
C GLY A 167 -10.69 12.10 2.24
N THR A 168 -11.15 11.51 3.34
CA THR A 168 -10.32 11.25 4.52
C THR A 168 -10.13 9.75 4.72
N ALA A 169 -8.88 9.31 4.86
CA ALA A 169 -8.59 7.92 5.20
C ALA A 169 -8.73 7.66 6.70
N TYR A 170 -9.24 6.49 7.05
CA TYR A 170 -9.32 6.00 8.42
C TYR A 170 -8.97 4.53 8.52
N HIS A 171 -8.55 4.10 9.71
CA HIS A 171 -8.40 2.69 10.03
C HIS A 171 -9.78 2.05 10.13
N GLU A 172 -10.12 1.20 9.16
CA GLU A 172 -11.34 0.40 9.15
C GLU A 172 -11.24 -0.68 10.21
N LYS A 173 -11.79 -0.39 11.39
CA LYS A 173 -11.79 -1.29 12.55
C LYS A 173 -12.97 -2.25 12.53
N LYS A 174 -14.06 -1.93 11.82
CA LYS A 174 -15.28 -2.74 11.89
C LYS A 174 -15.05 -4.05 11.16
N TRP A 175 -15.26 -5.14 11.89
CA TRP A 175 -15.20 -6.46 11.29
C TRP A 175 -16.50 -6.75 10.51
N TRP A 176 -16.45 -7.51 9.42
CA TRP A 176 -17.66 -7.68 8.58
C TRP A 176 -18.82 -8.36 9.32
N HIS A 177 -18.53 -9.27 10.27
CA HIS A 177 -19.56 -9.91 11.10
C HIS A 177 -20.20 -8.95 12.13
N GLU A 178 -19.54 -7.84 12.47
CA GLU A 178 -20.11 -6.78 13.30
C GLU A 178 -21.05 -5.90 12.46
N ARG A 179 -20.70 -5.66 11.20
CA ARG A 179 -21.55 -4.95 10.22
C ARG A 179 -22.79 -5.75 9.81
N GLU A 180 -22.72 -7.07 9.78
CA GLU A 180 -23.89 -7.93 9.53
C GLU A 180 -24.89 -7.94 10.69
N LYS A 181 -24.41 -7.88 11.94
CA LYS A 181 -25.27 -7.80 13.13
C LYS A 181 -26.06 -6.49 13.17
N GLU A 182 -25.45 -5.39 12.73
CA GLU A 182 -26.10 -4.07 12.63
C GLU A 182 -27.18 -4.02 11.53
N LYS A 183 -27.12 -4.87 10.50
CA LYS A 183 -28.13 -4.96 9.43
C LYS A 183 -29.33 -5.85 9.77
N LYS A 184 -29.25 -6.62 10.86
CA LYS A 184 -30.29 -7.56 11.33
C LYS A 184 -31.13 -7.00 12.49
N ASN A 185 -30.88 -5.75 12.89
CA ASN A 185 -31.71 -4.96 13.81
C ASN A 185 -32.28 -3.75 13.08
#